data_AF-A0A931X0B5-F1
#
_entry.id   AF-A0A931X0B5-F1
#
_cell.length_a   1.000
_cell.length_b   1.000
_cell.length_c   1.000
_cell.angle_alpha   90.00
_cell.angle_beta   90.00
_cell.angle_gamma   90.00
#
_symmetry.space_group_name_H-M   'P 1'
#
loop_
_entity.id
_entity.type
_entity.pdbx_description
1 polymer ?
#
loop_
_entity_poly.entity_id
_entity_poly.type
_entity_poly.pdbx_seq_one_letter_code
_entity_poly.pdbx_strand_id
1 'polypeptide(L)'
;MAKDRFHLPTFSPKMVGLLADEVAKTVVKRLPTILPRSKKTKSASKGKKIEKALFLDTSAIIDGRIFDLVNLGLLIGDIVVLESILLELKHIADSQDTVKRERGRNGLEFLEKLKKAKGAKLKILSENEYKNYSKDEIKEVDEKLIKVTKMNKGRIITCDYNLEKKAIIQGVVAINVNALANALKIRAVPGEALHVKVLHKGKDITQGVGYLDDGTMIVIEQASAEIGKMVDVVVSRVIQTTAGRILFAKKI
;
A
#
# COMPACT_ATOMS: atom_id res chain seq x y z
N MET A 1 -12.50 8.30 89.15
CA MET A 1 -11.95 7.04 88.63
C MET A 1 -11.73 7.18 87.13
N ALA A 2 -10.50 6.94 86.68
CA ALA A 2 -9.99 7.32 85.36
C ALA A 2 -10.61 6.48 84.22
N LYS A 3 -10.91 7.13 83.09
CA LYS A 3 -11.14 6.45 81.80
C LYS A 3 -9.80 6.38 81.07
N ASP A 4 -9.23 5.18 81.01
CA ASP A 4 -8.09 4.88 80.16
C ASP A 4 -8.43 5.18 78.69
N ARG A 5 -7.75 6.18 78.11
CA ARG A 5 -7.76 6.40 76.67
C ARG A 5 -6.75 5.47 76.03
N PHE A 6 -7.23 4.41 75.39
CA PHE A 6 -6.42 3.60 74.47
C PHE A 6 -5.91 4.49 73.32
N HIS A 7 -4.60 4.74 73.27
CA HIS A 7 -3.94 5.26 72.08
C HIS A 7 -3.77 4.10 71.08
N LEU A 8 -4.55 4.14 69.99
CA LEU A 8 -4.29 3.28 68.84
C LEU A 8 -3.05 3.80 68.10
N PRO A 9 -2.09 2.93 67.74
CA PRO A 9 -0.94 3.34 66.95
C PRO A 9 -1.40 3.82 65.57
N THR A 10 -1.00 5.04 65.19
CA THR A 10 -1.21 5.59 63.85
C THR A 10 -0.18 5.00 62.90
N PHE A 11 -0.62 4.06 62.05
CA PHE A 11 0.24 3.49 61.02
C PHE A 11 0.59 4.54 59.97
N SER A 12 1.86 4.59 59.55
CA SER A 12 2.27 5.51 58.48
C SER A 12 1.56 5.16 57.16
N PRO A 13 1.27 6.14 56.28
CA PRO A 13 0.58 5.88 55.01
C PRO A 13 1.26 4.81 54.13
N LYS A 14 2.59 4.72 54.18
CA LYS A 14 3.35 3.68 53.46
C LYS A 14 3.10 2.28 54.04
N MET A 15 3.01 2.16 55.36
CA MET A 15 2.78 0.89 56.03
C MET A 15 1.34 0.40 55.82
N VAL A 16 0.37 1.32 55.79
CA VAL A 16 -1.02 1.02 55.42
C VAL A 16 -1.11 0.55 53.97
N GLY A 17 -0.37 1.20 53.05
CA GLY A 17 -0.31 0.78 51.65
C GLY A 17 0.24 -0.63 51.45
N LEU A 18 1.36 -0.96 52.13
CA LEU A 18 1.97 -2.29 52.05
C LEU A 18 1.07 -3.38 52.66
N LEU A 19 0.42 -3.10 53.79
CA LEU A 19 -0.53 -4.02 54.40
C LEU A 19 -1.78 -4.21 53.52
N ALA A 20 -2.30 -3.15 52.90
CA ALA A 20 -3.44 -3.25 52.00
C ALA A 20 -3.13 -4.12 50.78
N ASP A 21 -1.93 -3.99 50.21
CA ASP A 21 -1.52 -4.77 49.05
C ASP A 21 -1.30 -6.26 49.38
N GLU A 22 -0.74 -6.55 50.57
CA GLU A 22 -0.51 -7.92 51.05
C GLU A 22 -1.82 -8.62 51.44
N VAL A 23 -2.74 -7.88 52.07
CA VAL A 23 -4.10 -8.37 52.39
C VAL A 23 -4.88 -8.61 51.10
N ALA A 24 -4.81 -7.71 50.10
CA ALA A 24 -5.50 -7.90 48.82
C ALA A 24 -5.04 -9.17 48.09
N LYS A 25 -3.72 -9.42 48.01
CA LYS A 25 -3.16 -10.63 47.40
C LYS A 25 -3.59 -11.91 48.13
N THR A 26 -3.66 -11.85 49.45
CA THR A 26 -4.04 -13.00 50.28
C THR A 26 -5.53 -13.30 50.20
N VAL A 27 -6.37 -12.26 50.15
CA VAL A 27 -7.84 -12.40 50.02
C VAL A 27 -8.22 -12.94 48.65
N VAL A 28 -7.60 -12.46 47.56
CA VAL A 28 -7.84 -12.96 46.20
C VAL A 28 -7.47 -14.44 46.04
N LYS A 29 -6.42 -14.90 46.73
CA LYS A 29 -6.01 -16.32 46.69
C LYS A 29 -6.91 -17.26 47.50
N ARG A 30 -7.68 -16.74 48.46
CA ARG A 30 -8.51 -17.55 49.38
C ARG A 30 -10.01 -17.44 49.14
N LEU A 31 -10.45 -16.60 48.20
CA LEU A 31 -11.85 -16.51 47.81
C LEU A 31 -12.24 -17.76 47.00
N PRO A 32 -13.25 -18.54 47.42
CA PRO A 32 -13.83 -19.57 46.58
C PRO A 32 -14.40 -18.90 45.32
N THR A 33 -14.16 -19.51 44.16
CA THR A 33 -14.57 -18.99 42.84
C THR A 33 -16.09 -18.97 42.69
N ILE A 34 -16.75 -18.04 43.38
CA ILE A 34 -18.17 -17.73 43.26
C ILE A 34 -18.27 -16.37 42.57
N LEU A 35 -17.80 -16.35 41.32
CA LEU A 35 -18.18 -15.31 40.37
C LEU A 35 -19.46 -15.79 39.67
N PRO A 36 -20.52 -14.97 39.58
CA PRO A 36 -21.70 -15.34 38.84
C PRO A 36 -21.28 -15.61 37.38
N ARG A 37 -21.60 -16.80 36.88
CA ARG A 37 -21.45 -17.16 35.48
C ARG A 37 -22.49 -16.37 34.68
N SER A 38 -22.24 -15.08 34.53
CA SER A 38 -22.97 -14.22 33.61
C SER A 38 -22.82 -14.84 32.22
N LYS A 39 -23.93 -15.34 31.68
CA LYS A 39 -24.08 -15.60 30.24
C LYS A 39 -23.72 -14.28 29.56
N LYS A 40 -22.47 -14.15 29.10
CA LYS A 40 -22.10 -13.13 28.12
C LYS A 40 -22.97 -13.41 26.90
N THR A 41 -24.07 -12.66 26.82
CA THR A 41 -24.69 -12.27 25.56
C THR A 41 -23.56 -11.91 24.60
N LYS A 42 -23.57 -12.52 23.42
CA LYS A 42 -22.63 -12.24 22.34
C LYS A 42 -22.74 -10.75 21.99
N SER A 43 -21.96 -9.90 22.66
CA SER A 43 -21.75 -8.53 22.24
C SER A 43 -21.07 -8.60 20.88
N ALA A 44 -21.76 -8.10 19.85
CA ALA A 44 -21.30 -8.04 18.48
C ALA A 44 -19.80 -7.74 18.40
N SER A 45 -19.08 -8.55 17.65
CA SER A 45 -17.67 -8.38 17.33
C SER A 45 -17.45 -7.00 16.75
N LYS A 46 -16.96 -6.04 17.55
CA LYS A 46 -16.28 -4.86 17.02
C LYS A 46 -15.11 -5.40 16.21
N GLY A 47 -15.24 -5.37 14.88
CA GLY A 47 -14.26 -5.87 13.93
C GLY A 47 -12.87 -5.38 14.30
N LYS A 48 -11.92 -6.30 14.35
CA LYS A 48 -10.52 -6.01 14.66
C LYS A 48 -10.03 -4.96 13.65
N LYS A 49 -9.74 -3.73 14.11
CA LYS A 49 -9.19 -2.68 13.23
C LYS A 49 -7.98 -3.24 12.48
N ILE A 50 -8.02 -3.15 11.16
CA ILE A 50 -6.92 -3.54 10.29
C ILE A 50 -5.93 -2.37 10.29
N GLU A 51 -4.84 -2.47 11.06
CA GLU A 51 -3.83 -1.41 11.08
C GLU A 51 -3.06 -1.39 9.75
N LYS A 52 -2.92 -0.19 9.15
CA LYS A 52 -2.20 0.04 7.89
C LYS A 52 -2.69 -0.86 6.73
N ALA A 53 -4.01 -1.01 6.62
CA ALA A 53 -4.65 -1.81 5.57
C ALA A 53 -4.38 -1.23 4.17
N LEU A 54 -3.94 -2.10 3.25
CA LEU A 54 -3.76 -1.81 1.84
C LEU A 54 -4.84 -2.54 1.04
N PHE A 55 -5.81 -1.79 0.53
CA PHE A 55 -6.94 -2.32 -0.23
C PHE A 55 -6.59 -2.38 -1.72
N LEU A 56 -6.66 -3.57 -2.33
CA LEU A 56 -6.38 -3.74 -3.75
C LEU A 56 -7.67 -3.77 -4.57
N ASP A 57 -7.63 -3.16 -5.76
CA ASP A 57 -8.63 -3.34 -6.80
C ASP A 57 -8.23 -4.44 -7.81
N THR A 58 -9.14 -4.78 -8.72
CA THR A 58 -8.92 -5.78 -9.77
C THR A 58 -7.74 -5.41 -10.67
N SER A 59 -7.57 -4.11 -10.98
CA SER A 59 -6.53 -3.64 -11.89
C SER A 59 -5.11 -3.79 -11.31
N ALA A 60 -4.90 -3.47 -10.02
CA ALA A 60 -3.62 -3.65 -9.34
C ALA A 60 -3.28 -5.12 -9.12
N ILE A 61 -4.28 -5.98 -8.86
CA ILE A 61 -4.06 -7.42 -8.69
C ILE A 61 -3.58 -8.03 -10.02
N ILE A 62 -4.23 -7.69 -11.14
CA ILE A 62 -3.85 -8.21 -12.46
C ILE A 62 -2.46 -7.71 -12.90
N ASP A 63 -2.12 -6.45 -12.59
CA ASP A 63 -0.82 -5.86 -12.94
C ASP A 63 0.35 -6.57 -12.23
N GLY A 64 0.16 -6.94 -10.97
CA GLY A 64 1.08 -7.81 -10.24
C GLY A 64 2.33 -7.14 -9.64
N ARG A 65 2.78 -5.98 -10.16
CA ARG A 65 3.98 -5.29 -9.66
C ARG A 65 3.90 -4.95 -8.17
N ILE A 66 2.68 -4.82 -7.64
CA ILE A 66 2.46 -4.56 -6.22
C ILE A 66 2.97 -5.68 -5.32
N PHE A 67 2.90 -6.93 -5.77
CA PHE A 67 3.37 -8.08 -4.99
C PHE A 67 4.89 -8.09 -4.90
N ASP A 68 5.59 -7.63 -5.94
CA ASP A 68 7.05 -7.45 -5.90
C ASP A 68 7.44 -6.38 -4.88
N LEU A 69 6.71 -5.26 -4.83
CA LEU A 69 6.95 -4.20 -3.84
C LEU A 69 6.71 -4.68 -2.39
N VAL A 70 5.74 -5.57 -2.20
CA VAL A 70 5.47 -6.21 -0.91
C VAL A 70 6.60 -7.19 -0.55
N ASN A 71 7.05 -8.01 -1.50
CA ASN A 71 8.16 -8.95 -1.29
C ASN A 71 9.49 -8.25 -0.98
N LEU A 72 9.73 -7.08 -1.59
CA LEU A 72 10.88 -6.22 -1.29
C LEU A 72 10.77 -5.52 0.07
N GLY A 73 9.61 -5.58 0.73
CA GLY A 73 9.38 -4.92 2.03
C GLY A 73 9.10 -3.42 1.93
N LEU A 74 8.90 -2.87 0.73
CA LEU A 74 8.57 -1.46 0.53
C LEU A 74 7.16 -1.13 1.03
N LEU A 75 6.24 -2.08 0.91
CA LEU A 75 4.86 -1.96 1.36
C LEU A 75 4.60 -2.86 2.57
N ILE A 76 4.30 -2.22 3.71
CA ILE A 76 4.08 -2.89 4.99
C ILE A 76 2.63 -2.69 5.41
N GLY A 77 1.91 -3.78 5.67
CA GLY A 77 0.53 -3.75 6.13
C GLY A 77 -0.21 -5.05 5.85
N ASP A 78 -1.44 -5.13 6.35
CA ASP A 78 -2.38 -6.17 5.92
C ASP A 78 -2.88 -5.83 4.51
N ILE A 79 -2.75 -6.76 3.57
CA ILE A 79 -3.27 -6.62 2.22
C ILE A 79 -4.70 -7.12 2.22
N VAL A 80 -5.63 -6.27 1.81
CA VAL A 80 -7.05 -6.51 1.90
C VAL A 80 -7.65 -6.54 0.50
N VAL A 81 -8.41 -7.59 0.21
CA VAL A 81 -9.17 -7.73 -1.04
C VAL A 81 -10.64 -7.91 -0.66
N LEU A 82 -11.53 -7.15 -1.29
CA LEU A 82 -12.96 -7.35 -1.09
C LEU A 82 -13.45 -8.59 -1.85
N GLU A 83 -14.42 -9.28 -1.29
CA GLU A 83 -15.05 -10.42 -1.95
C GLU A 83 -15.62 -10.06 -3.34
N SER A 84 -16.18 -8.86 -3.51
CA SER A 84 -16.67 -8.37 -4.81
C SER A 84 -15.57 -8.29 -5.87
N ILE A 85 -14.36 -7.89 -5.48
CA ILE A 85 -13.19 -7.78 -6.35
C ILE A 85 -12.66 -9.17 -6.70
N LEU A 86 -12.68 -10.10 -5.74
CA LEU A 86 -12.33 -11.49 -6.00
C LEU A 86 -13.32 -12.17 -6.97
N LEU A 87 -14.61 -11.85 -6.87
CA LEU A 87 -15.64 -12.31 -7.80
C LEU A 87 -15.43 -11.75 -9.21
N GLU A 88 -15.17 -10.45 -9.33
CA GLU A 88 -14.84 -9.82 -10.62
C GLU A 88 -13.61 -10.48 -11.27
N LEU A 89 -12.56 -10.69 -10.48
CA LEU A 89 -11.34 -11.34 -10.96
C LEU A 89 -11.60 -12.78 -11.44
N LYS A 90 -12.45 -13.55 -10.75
CA LYS A 90 -12.89 -14.88 -11.21
C LYS A 90 -13.66 -14.80 -12.53
N HIS A 91 -14.60 -13.87 -12.66
CA HIS A 91 -15.32 -13.66 -13.91
C HIS A 91 -14.38 -13.33 -15.08
N ILE A 92 -13.32 -12.54 -14.83
CA ILE A 92 -12.27 -12.28 -15.82
C ILE A 92 -11.49 -13.57 -16.13
N ALA A 93 -11.15 -14.37 -15.12
CA ALA A 93 -10.43 -15.64 -15.27
C ALA A 93 -11.23 -16.76 -15.97
N ASP A 94 -12.55 -16.57 -16.10
CA ASP A 94 -13.48 -17.44 -16.83
C ASP A 94 -13.96 -16.83 -18.16
N SER A 95 -13.37 -15.69 -18.57
CA SER A 95 -13.74 -15.01 -19.82
C SER A 95 -13.48 -15.88 -21.06
N GLN A 96 -14.34 -15.76 -22.08
CA GLN A 96 -14.13 -16.38 -23.39
C GLN A 96 -12.96 -15.74 -24.15
N ASP A 97 -12.60 -14.50 -23.80
CA ASP A 97 -11.43 -13.81 -24.32
C ASP A 97 -10.17 -14.37 -23.65
N THR A 98 -9.32 -15.03 -24.45
CA THR A 98 -8.08 -15.66 -23.99
C THR A 98 -7.17 -14.70 -23.22
N VAL A 99 -7.01 -13.45 -23.69
CA VAL A 99 -6.12 -12.47 -23.06
C VAL A 99 -6.67 -12.06 -21.70
N LYS A 100 -7.98 -11.79 -21.60
CA LYS A 100 -8.63 -11.49 -20.32
C LYS A 100 -8.54 -12.67 -19.37
N ARG A 101 -8.80 -13.88 -19.87
CA ARG A 101 -8.74 -15.13 -19.11
C ARG A 101 -7.36 -15.37 -18.49
N GLU A 102 -6.31 -15.23 -19.27
CA GLU A 102 -4.92 -15.35 -18.79
C GLU A 102 -4.60 -14.29 -17.73
N ARG A 103 -4.98 -13.03 -17.97
CA ARG A 103 -4.78 -11.94 -17.00
C ARG A 103 -5.51 -12.20 -15.68
N GLY A 104 -6.75 -12.67 -15.72
CA GLY A 104 -7.51 -13.02 -14.52
C GLY A 104 -6.88 -14.18 -13.74
N ARG A 105 -6.45 -15.23 -14.44
CA ARG A 105 -5.75 -16.39 -13.84
C ARG A 105 -4.44 -15.98 -13.18
N ASN A 106 -3.63 -15.14 -13.84
CA ASN A 106 -2.40 -14.59 -13.26
C ASN A 106 -2.69 -13.78 -12.00
N GLY A 107 -3.73 -12.95 -12.01
CA GLY A 107 -4.18 -12.21 -10.82
C GLY A 107 -4.51 -13.13 -9.64
N LEU A 108 -5.25 -14.21 -9.88
CA LEU A 108 -5.56 -15.21 -8.85
C LEU A 108 -4.30 -15.91 -8.34
N GLU A 109 -3.38 -16.25 -9.24
CA GLU A 109 -2.10 -16.86 -8.87
C GLU A 109 -1.26 -15.95 -7.96
N PHE A 110 -1.24 -14.63 -8.23
CA PHE A 110 -0.56 -13.68 -7.34
C PHE A 110 -1.17 -13.65 -5.93
N LEU A 111 -2.49 -13.69 -5.81
CA LEU A 111 -3.17 -13.76 -4.51
C LEU A 111 -2.84 -15.06 -3.77
N GLU A 112 -2.76 -16.19 -4.47
CA GLU A 112 -2.35 -17.46 -3.87
C GLU A 112 -0.90 -17.44 -3.36
N LYS A 113 0.02 -16.87 -4.14
CA LYS A 113 1.42 -16.68 -3.74
C LYS A 113 1.50 -15.79 -2.49
N LEU A 114 0.75 -14.69 -2.48
CA LEU A 114 0.71 -13.77 -1.34
C LEU A 114 0.17 -14.44 -0.07
N LYS A 115 -0.86 -15.29 -0.19
CA LYS A 115 -1.42 -16.05 0.95
C LYS A 115 -0.39 -16.98 1.61
N LYS A 116 0.58 -17.49 0.83
CA LYS A 116 1.65 -18.37 1.32
C LYS A 116 2.88 -17.60 1.83
N ALA A 117 3.00 -16.31 1.51
CA ALA A 117 4.14 -15.49 1.92
C ALA A 117 4.11 -15.18 3.43
N LYS A 118 5.29 -15.19 4.07
CA LYS A 118 5.40 -14.95 5.52
C LYS A 118 5.33 -13.46 5.92
N GLY A 119 5.56 -12.55 4.98
CA GLY A 119 5.75 -11.11 5.26
C GLY A 119 4.48 -10.25 5.24
N ALA A 120 3.47 -10.63 4.45
CA ALA A 120 2.23 -9.87 4.31
C ALA A 120 1.01 -10.77 4.48
N LYS A 121 0.02 -10.31 5.24
CA LYS A 121 -1.21 -11.08 5.50
C LYS A 121 -2.28 -10.65 4.50
N LEU A 122 -2.60 -11.54 3.56
CA LEU A 122 -3.79 -11.39 2.73
C LEU A 122 -5.05 -11.64 3.58
N LYS A 123 -5.96 -10.67 3.59
CA LYS A 123 -7.30 -10.76 4.19
C LYS A 123 -8.36 -10.55 3.11
N ILE A 124 -9.29 -11.48 3.02
CA ILE A 124 -10.48 -11.33 2.18
C ILE A 124 -11.58 -10.81 3.10
N LEU A 125 -12.15 -9.64 2.77
CA LEU A 125 -13.30 -9.09 3.50
C LEU A 125 -14.60 -9.41 2.75
N SER A 126 -15.46 -10.16 3.42
CA SER A 126 -16.78 -10.55 2.92
C SER A 126 -17.78 -9.41 3.06
N GLU A 127 -18.84 -9.45 2.25
CA GLU A 127 -19.93 -8.47 2.34
C GLU A 127 -20.51 -8.33 3.75
N ASN A 128 -20.64 -9.43 4.48
CA ASN A 128 -21.22 -9.40 5.83
C ASN A 128 -20.34 -8.67 6.86
N GLU A 129 -19.02 -8.63 6.63
CA GLU A 129 -18.07 -7.93 7.51
C GLU A 129 -18.13 -6.40 7.35
N TYR A 130 -18.60 -5.91 6.18
CA TYR A 130 -18.78 -4.48 5.91
C TYR A 130 -20.24 -4.05 5.63
N LYS A 131 -21.22 -4.95 5.70
CA LYS A 131 -22.66 -4.64 5.57
C LYS A 131 -23.23 -3.85 6.73
N ASN A 132 -22.54 -3.77 7.87
CA ASN A 132 -22.98 -2.95 9.02
C ASN A 132 -22.94 -1.43 8.76
N TYR A 133 -22.62 -0.97 7.55
CA TYR A 133 -22.22 0.42 7.30
C TYR A 133 -23.01 1.16 6.22
N SER A 134 -24.10 0.59 5.69
CA SER A 134 -24.97 1.24 4.69
C SER A 134 -26.37 0.60 4.72
N LYS A 135 -27.42 1.39 4.95
CA LYS A 135 -28.81 0.94 4.69
C LYS A 135 -29.12 0.86 3.19
N ASP A 136 -28.31 1.55 2.37
CA ASP A 136 -28.45 1.57 0.92
C ASP A 136 -27.49 0.55 0.28
N GLU A 137 -28.03 -0.26 -0.63
CA GLU A 137 -27.26 -1.15 -1.50
C GLU A 137 -26.40 -0.31 -2.46
N ILE A 138 -25.13 -0.10 -2.10
CA ILE A 138 -24.16 0.46 -3.03
C ILE A 138 -23.91 -0.60 -4.10
N LYS A 139 -24.26 -0.30 -5.36
CA LYS A 139 -24.10 -1.26 -6.48
C LYS A 139 -22.69 -1.25 -7.06
N GLU A 140 -22.03 -0.09 -7.07
CA GLU A 140 -20.71 0.06 -7.67
C GLU A 140 -19.60 -0.52 -6.80
N VAL A 141 -18.78 -1.38 -7.39
CA VAL A 141 -17.62 -2.02 -6.72
C VAL A 141 -16.64 -0.97 -6.20
N ASP A 142 -16.38 0.07 -6.99
CA ASP A 142 -15.47 1.17 -6.66
C ASP A 142 -15.92 1.95 -5.43
N GLU A 143 -17.21 2.25 -5.32
CA GLU A 143 -17.77 2.97 -4.18
C GLU A 143 -17.72 2.12 -2.91
N LYS A 144 -18.00 0.82 -3.03
CA LYS A 144 -17.81 -0.13 -1.92
C LYS A 144 -16.34 -0.09 -1.46
N LEU A 145 -15.39 -0.17 -2.39
CA LEU A 145 -13.96 -0.16 -2.09
C LEU A 145 -13.53 1.12 -1.36
N ILE A 146 -13.93 2.29 -1.85
CA ILE A 146 -13.61 3.58 -1.22
C ILE A 146 -14.20 3.66 0.19
N LYS A 147 -15.47 3.31 0.34
CA LYS A 147 -16.17 3.38 1.63
C LYS A 147 -15.54 2.45 2.67
N VAL A 148 -15.27 1.20 2.32
CA VAL A 148 -14.64 0.22 3.23
C VAL A 148 -13.22 0.66 3.59
N THR A 149 -12.46 1.18 2.61
CA THR A 149 -11.11 1.68 2.86
C THR A 149 -11.11 2.85 3.85
N LYS A 150 -12.02 3.82 3.65
CA LYS A 150 -12.17 4.99 4.53
C LYS A 150 -12.46 4.59 5.98
N MET A 151 -13.36 3.64 6.18
CA MET A 151 -13.74 3.14 7.52
C MET A 151 -12.58 2.47 8.25
N ASN A 152 -11.76 1.75 7.51
CA ASN A 152 -10.57 1.08 8.05
C ASN A 152 -9.36 2.01 8.16
N LYS A 153 -9.48 3.29 7.79
CA LYS A 153 -8.35 4.23 7.67
C LYS A 153 -7.20 3.64 6.83
N GLY A 154 -7.56 2.85 5.82
CA GLY A 154 -6.62 2.20 4.91
C GLY A 154 -6.24 3.10 3.74
N ARG A 155 -5.52 2.51 2.79
CA ARG A 155 -5.16 3.13 1.51
C ARG A 155 -5.59 2.21 0.37
N ILE A 156 -6.02 2.78 -0.75
CA ILE A 156 -6.30 2.03 -1.97
C ILE A 156 -5.01 1.89 -2.75
N ILE A 157 -4.78 0.74 -3.36
CA ILE A 157 -3.79 0.56 -4.42
C ILE A 157 -4.57 0.20 -5.68
N THR A 158 -4.28 0.92 -6.76
CA THR A 158 -4.98 0.78 -8.04
C THR A 158 -4.04 1.08 -9.20
N CYS A 159 -4.38 0.60 -10.39
CA CYS A 159 -3.82 1.07 -11.65
C CYS A 159 -4.79 1.98 -12.42
N ASP A 160 -6.04 2.14 -11.94
CA ASP A 160 -7.09 2.94 -12.54
C ASP A 160 -7.03 4.41 -12.06
N TYR A 161 -6.85 5.31 -13.01
CA TYR A 161 -6.80 6.76 -12.78
C TYR A 161 -8.15 7.32 -12.28
N ASN A 162 -9.28 6.81 -12.76
CA ASN A 162 -10.60 7.29 -12.37
C ASN A 162 -10.92 6.90 -10.93
N LEU A 163 -10.62 5.65 -10.55
CA LEU A 163 -10.75 5.20 -9.17
C LEU A 163 -9.84 5.99 -8.23
N GLU A 164 -8.59 6.25 -8.63
CA GLU A 164 -7.66 7.12 -7.89
C GLU A 164 -8.27 8.50 -7.65
N LYS A 165 -8.79 9.17 -8.70
CA LYS A 165 -9.40 10.50 -8.55
C LYS A 165 -10.66 10.48 -7.70
N LYS A 166 -11.55 9.50 -7.90
CA LYS A 166 -12.78 9.34 -7.10
C LYS A 166 -12.44 9.14 -5.62
N ALA A 167 -11.43 8.32 -5.31
CA ALA A 167 -10.97 8.08 -3.95
C ALA A 167 -10.41 9.33 -3.27
N ILE A 168 -9.55 10.08 -3.97
CA ILE A 168 -8.95 11.33 -3.46
C ILE A 168 -10.03 12.37 -3.13
N ILE A 169 -11.03 12.54 -4.01
CA ILE A 169 -12.16 13.46 -3.78
C ILE A 169 -12.93 13.06 -2.51
N GLN A 170 -13.08 11.76 -2.24
CA GLN A 170 -13.75 11.26 -1.04
C GLN A 170 -12.86 11.23 0.22
N GLY A 171 -11.63 11.76 0.15
CA GLY A 171 -10.71 11.84 1.27
C GLY A 171 -10.04 10.51 1.62
N VAL A 172 -9.91 9.61 0.65
CA VAL A 172 -9.18 8.33 0.78
C VAL A 172 -7.86 8.43 0.02
N VAL A 173 -6.78 8.01 0.65
CA VAL A 173 -5.47 7.93 -0.02
C VAL A 173 -5.49 6.79 -1.02
N ALA A 174 -5.20 7.10 -2.28
CA ALA A 174 -5.01 6.12 -3.34
C ALA A 174 -3.55 6.16 -3.84
N ILE A 175 -2.95 4.99 -3.98
CA ILE A 175 -1.60 4.78 -4.50
C ILE A 175 -1.77 4.19 -5.89
N ASN A 176 -1.44 4.97 -6.92
CA ASN A 176 -1.44 4.49 -8.29
C ASN A 176 -0.09 3.83 -8.63
N VAL A 177 -0.10 2.55 -8.98
CA VAL A 177 1.13 1.78 -9.30
C VAL A 177 1.87 2.40 -10.49
N ASN A 178 1.14 2.94 -11.48
CA ASN A 178 1.75 3.61 -12.64
C ASN A 178 2.42 4.94 -12.23
N ALA A 179 1.79 5.71 -11.35
CA ALA A 179 2.39 6.93 -10.82
C ALA A 179 3.65 6.62 -9.99
N LEU A 180 3.60 5.55 -9.18
CA LEU A 180 4.75 5.07 -8.42
C LEU A 180 5.90 4.66 -9.34
N ALA A 181 5.63 3.85 -10.38
CA ALA A 181 6.66 3.44 -11.34
C ALA A 181 7.32 4.65 -12.02
N ASN A 182 6.53 5.66 -12.40
CA ASN A 182 7.06 6.90 -12.98
C ASN A 182 7.87 7.74 -11.98
N ALA A 183 7.50 7.73 -10.69
CA ALA A 183 8.23 8.43 -9.64
C ALA A 183 9.60 7.79 -9.34
N LEU A 184 9.72 6.47 -9.57
CA LEU A 184 10.96 5.70 -9.40
C LEU A 184 11.89 5.76 -10.62
N LYS A 185 11.44 6.29 -11.77
CA LYS A 185 12.32 6.51 -12.92
C LYS A 185 13.44 7.47 -12.54
N ILE A 186 14.67 7.08 -12.89
CA ILE A 186 15.85 7.91 -12.70
C ILE A 186 15.62 9.26 -13.40
N ARG A 187 15.84 10.35 -12.66
CA ARG A 187 15.74 11.69 -13.22
C ARG A 187 17.11 12.05 -13.77
N ALA A 188 17.25 12.03 -15.09
CA ALA A 188 18.39 12.66 -15.72
C ALA A 188 18.39 14.17 -15.37
N VAL A 189 19.45 14.66 -14.74
CA VAL A 189 19.58 16.07 -14.33
C VAL A 189 20.53 16.79 -15.29
N PRO A 190 20.28 18.06 -15.66
CA PRO A 190 21.30 18.87 -16.31
C PRO A 190 22.62 18.83 -15.53
N GLY A 191 23.73 18.54 -16.21
CA GLY A 191 25.04 18.31 -15.60
C GLY A 191 25.41 16.84 -15.38
N GLU A 192 24.47 15.92 -15.54
CA GLU A 192 24.75 14.48 -15.46
C GLU A 192 25.52 14.01 -16.70
N ALA A 193 26.62 13.30 -16.46
CA ALA A 193 27.42 12.67 -17.50
C ALA A 193 26.84 11.29 -17.83
N LEU A 194 26.66 11.02 -19.12
CA LEU A 194 26.08 9.80 -19.66
C LEU A 194 26.98 9.25 -20.77
N HIS A 195 27.03 7.92 -20.88
CA HIS A 195 27.73 7.23 -21.97
C HIS A 195 26.71 6.66 -22.94
N VAL A 196 26.60 7.23 -24.14
CA VAL A 196 25.47 6.97 -25.04
C VAL A 196 25.94 6.58 -26.44
N LYS A 197 25.27 5.59 -27.04
CA LYS A 197 25.48 5.26 -28.45
C LYS A 197 24.75 6.24 -29.35
N VAL A 198 25.46 6.85 -30.29
CA VAL A 198 24.80 7.62 -31.36
C VAL A 198 24.28 6.66 -32.41
N LEU A 199 22.97 6.64 -32.63
CA LEU A 199 22.31 5.68 -33.53
C LEU A 199 21.90 6.33 -34.85
N HIS A 200 21.44 7.58 -34.79
CA HIS A 200 20.90 8.29 -35.96
C HIS A 200 21.39 9.74 -36.02
N LYS A 201 21.29 10.36 -37.21
CA LYS A 201 21.39 11.82 -37.32
C LYS A 201 20.17 12.48 -36.68
N GLY A 202 20.40 13.59 -35.99
CA GLY A 202 19.33 14.42 -35.45
C GLY A 202 18.66 15.28 -36.50
N LYS A 203 17.74 16.13 -36.04
CA LYS A 203 17.01 17.05 -36.91
C LYS A 203 17.94 18.10 -37.51
N ASP A 204 18.87 18.62 -36.72
CA ASP A 204 19.91 19.52 -37.20
C ASP A 204 21.12 18.74 -37.71
N ILE A 205 21.80 19.26 -38.73
CA ILE A 205 22.89 18.56 -39.43
C ILE A 205 24.08 18.18 -38.53
N THR A 206 24.25 18.89 -37.42
CA THR A 206 25.31 18.66 -36.43
C THR A 206 24.88 17.69 -35.32
N GLN A 207 23.59 17.36 -35.21
CA GLN A 207 23.08 16.54 -34.10
C GLN A 207 23.23 15.05 -34.35
N GLY A 208 23.52 14.32 -33.28
CA GLY A 208 23.30 12.88 -33.18
C GLY A 208 22.10 12.58 -32.29
N VAL A 209 21.47 11.42 -32.48
CA VAL A 209 20.37 10.94 -31.64
C VAL A 209 20.70 9.52 -31.14
N GLY A 210 20.51 9.33 -29.85
CA GLY A 210 20.56 8.03 -29.18
C GLY A 210 19.34 7.83 -28.28
N TYR A 211 19.32 6.70 -27.60
CA TYR A 211 18.31 6.38 -26.60
C TYR A 211 19.01 5.84 -25.35
N LEU A 212 18.47 6.19 -24.18
CA LEU A 212 18.83 5.52 -22.93
C LEU A 212 18.15 4.16 -22.83
N ASP A 213 18.58 3.34 -21.87
CA ASP A 213 18.03 2.00 -21.64
C ASP A 213 16.52 2.00 -21.34
N ASP A 214 16.00 3.10 -20.79
CA ASP A 214 14.57 3.28 -20.51
C ASP A 214 13.76 3.79 -21.70
N GLY A 215 14.38 3.94 -22.88
CA GLY A 215 13.78 4.44 -24.11
C GLY A 215 13.72 5.97 -24.23
N THR A 216 14.26 6.72 -23.26
CA THR A 216 14.32 8.19 -23.34
C THR A 216 15.20 8.61 -24.51
N MET A 217 14.66 9.42 -25.43
CA MET A 217 15.43 9.96 -26.55
C MET A 217 16.42 11.02 -26.05
N ILE A 218 17.68 10.92 -26.50
CA ILE A 218 18.73 11.91 -26.22
C ILE A 218 19.31 12.46 -27.52
N VAL A 219 19.27 13.78 -27.64
CA VAL A 219 19.79 14.55 -28.77
C VAL A 219 21.12 15.17 -28.35
N ILE A 220 22.19 14.83 -29.07
CA ILE A 220 23.56 15.21 -28.73
C ILE A 220 24.06 16.23 -29.75
N GLU A 221 24.46 17.41 -29.28
CA GLU A 221 25.05 18.45 -30.12
C GLU A 221 26.42 18.00 -30.67
N GLN A 222 26.69 18.32 -31.94
CA GLN A 222 27.95 18.01 -32.64
C GLN A 222 28.33 16.50 -32.69
N ALA A 223 27.34 15.61 -32.65
CA ALA A 223 27.54 14.17 -32.67
C ALA A 223 27.14 13.50 -34.00
N SER A 224 26.80 14.25 -35.05
CA SER A 224 26.38 13.67 -36.34
C SER A 224 27.47 12.86 -37.06
N ALA A 225 28.74 13.09 -36.73
CA ALA A 225 29.88 12.32 -37.24
C ALA A 225 30.19 11.05 -36.41
N GLU A 226 29.55 10.87 -35.26
CA GLU A 226 29.85 9.80 -34.30
C GLU A 226 28.84 8.64 -34.37
N ILE A 227 28.05 8.57 -35.45
CA ILE A 227 27.04 7.52 -35.65
C ILE A 227 27.70 6.14 -35.55
N GLY A 228 27.09 5.27 -34.77
CA GLY A 228 27.57 3.92 -34.47
C GLY A 228 28.52 3.84 -33.27
N LYS A 229 29.02 4.97 -32.76
CA LYS A 229 29.97 5.01 -31.65
C LYS A 229 29.30 5.35 -30.32
N MET A 230 29.96 4.94 -29.23
CA MET A 230 29.66 5.42 -27.89
C MET A 230 30.36 6.75 -27.64
N VAL A 231 29.66 7.71 -27.05
CA VAL A 231 30.19 9.04 -26.71
C VAL A 231 29.82 9.40 -25.29
N ASP A 232 30.77 10.01 -24.58
CA ASP A 232 30.54 10.64 -23.29
C ASP A 232 29.89 12.01 -23.51
N VAL A 233 28.78 12.25 -22.83
CA VAL A 233 27.99 13.47 -22.98
C VAL A 233 27.54 13.98 -21.62
N VAL A 234 27.39 15.29 -21.48
CA VAL A 234 26.71 15.92 -20.35
C VAL A 234 25.34 16.42 -20.78
N VAL A 235 24.31 16.06 -20.01
CA VAL A 235 22.95 16.56 -20.23
C VAL A 235 22.93 18.08 -20.04
N SER A 236 22.53 18.82 -21.08
CA SER A 236 22.44 20.27 -21.06
C SER A 236 21.05 20.75 -20.65
N ARG A 237 19.99 20.09 -21.14
CA ARG A 237 18.60 20.42 -20.78
C ARG A 237 17.66 19.24 -20.99
N VAL A 238 16.53 19.27 -20.30
CA VAL A 238 15.47 18.26 -20.40
C VAL A 238 14.20 18.92 -20.93
N ILE A 239 13.60 18.33 -21.97
CA ILE A 239 12.31 18.78 -22.51
C ILE A 239 11.28 17.66 -22.31
N GLN A 240 10.18 17.99 -21.63
CA GLN A 240 9.02 17.10 -21.53
C GLN A 240 8.05 17.41 -22.67
N THR A 241 7.68 16.40 -23.44
CA THR A 241 6.66 16.48 -24.50
C THR A 241 5.46 15.58 -24.16
N THR A 242 4.39 15.68 -24.95
CA THR A 242 3.21 14.81 -24.84
C THR A 242 3.52 13.34 -25.14
N ALA A 243 4.50 13.08 -26.02
CA ALA A 243 4.92 11.73 -26.41
C ALA A 243 5.96 11.12 -25.46
N GLY A 244 6.59 11.92 -24.60
CA GLY A 244 7.63 11.45 -23.70
C GLY A 244 8.66 12.53 -23.34
N ARG A 245 9.75 12.09 -22.72
CA ARG A 245 10.88 12.95 -22.33
C ARG A 245 11.96 12.92 -23.40
N ILE A 246 12.55 14.08 -23.68
CA ILE A 246 13.68 14.25 -24.58
C ILE A 246 14.81 14.94 -23.81
N LEU A 247 16.01 14.36 -23.86
CA LEU A 247 17.22 14.94 -23.30
C LEU A 247 18.01 15.64 -24.40
N PHE A 248 18.58 16.79 -24.10
CA PHE A 248 19.61 17.41 -24.92
C PHE A 248 20.92 17.35 -24.17
N ALA A 249 21.99 17.02 -24.87
CA ALA A 249 23.31 16.86 -24.29
C ALA A 249 24.40 17.41 -25.20
N LYS A 250 25.57 17.66 -24.62
CA LYS A 250 26.78 18.08 -25.32
C LYS A 250 27.88 17.06 -25.04
N LYS A 251 28.74 16.80 -26.03
CA LYS A 251 29.92 15.96 -25.83
C LYS A 251 30.82 16.53 -24.72
N ILE A 252 31.44 15.63 -23.95
CA ILE A 252 32.55 15.94 -23.02
C ILE A 252 33.85 15.98 -23.81
#